data_AF-A0A2S2PNW9-F1
#
_entry.id   AF-A0A2S2PNW9-F1
#
_cell.length_a   1.000
_cell.length_b   1.000
_cell.length_c   1.000
_cell.angle_alpha   90.00
_cell.angle_beta   90.00
_cell.angle_gamma   90.00
#
_symmetry.space_group_name_H-M   'P 1'
#
loop_
_entity.id
_entity.type
_entity.pdbx_description
1 polymer ?
#
loop_
_entity_poly.entity_id
_entity_poly.type
_entity_poly.pdbx_seq_one_letter_code
_entity_poly.pdbx_strand_id
1 'polypeptide(L)'
;RFLRLKPSDITVISDKLIEMQQYTPKDFARKLRALSEFLNWKATEFRQFLLYTGPVVLKSVLKSEYYDHFIILHVAISILVNSELIKFEHFITYSHKLLQMFVFKFQNLYGEYLVS
;
A
#
# COMPACT_ATOMS: atom_id res chain seq x y z
N ARG A 1 -13.58 12.73 -10.73
CA ARG A 1 -13.24 13.35 -9.42
C ARG A 1 -12.22 12.44 -8.76
N PHE A 2 -11.00 12.92 -8.54
CA PHE A 2 -9.90 12.13 -7.96
C PHE A 2 -10.23 11.65 -6.54
N LEU A 3 -9.62 10.53 -6.13
CA LEU A 3 -9.88 9.90 -4.84
C LEU A 3 -9.52 10.86 -3.70
N ARG A 4 -10.49 11.10 -2.81
CA ARG A 4 -10.27 11.70 -1.50
C ARG A 4 -11.08 10.89 -0.50
N LEU A 5 -10.40 10.29 0.47
CA LEU A 5 -11.05 9.52 1.53
C LEU A 5 -11.91 10.44 2.37
N LYS A 6 -13.11 9.97 2.72
CA LYS A 6 -13.97 10.68 3.67
C LYS A 6 -13.40 10.50 5.09
N PRO A 7 -13.71 11.41 6.02
CA PRO A 7 -13.34 11.22 7.43
C PRO A 7 -13.81 9.88 8.02
N SER A 8 -14.99 9.40 7.59
CA SER A 8 -15.51 8.07 7.96
C SER A 8 -14.60 6.94 7.51
N ASP A 9 -14.09 7.00 6.27
CA ASP A 9 -13.21 5.98 5.70
C ASP A 9 -11.86 5.97 6.44
N ILE A 10 -11.34 7.16 6.77
CA ILE A 10 -10.11 7.31 7.55
C ILE A 10 -10.28 6.71 8.96
N THR A 11 -11.44 6.91 9.58
CA THR A 11 -11.75 6.36 10.90
C THR A 11 -11.79 4.83 10.84
N VAL A 12 -12.54 4.27 9.88
CA VAL A 12 -12.63 2.81 9.68
C VAL A 12 -11.25 2.18 9.44
N ILE A 13 -10.40 2.80 8.62
CA ILE A 13 -9.04 2.27 8.39
C ILE A 13 -8.19 2.40 9.65
N SER A 14 -8.28 3.52 10.37
CA SER A 14 -7.56 3.74 11.64
C SER A 14 -7.91 2.69 12.68
N ASP A 15 -9.19 2.41 12.88
CA ASP A 15 -9.65 1.43 13.86
C ASP A 15 -9.15 0.03 13.54
N LYS A 16 -9.21 -0.38 12.27
CA LYS A 16 -8.64 -1.66 11.81
C LYS A 16 -7.14 -1.74 12.05
N LEU A 17 -6.39 -0.66 11.78
CA LEU A 17 -4.95 -0.63 12.01
C LEU A 17 -4.61 -0.76 13.50
N ILE A 18 -5.39 -0.10 14.37
CA ILE A 18 -5.24 -0.19 15.83
C ILE A 18 -5.57 -1.62 16.30
N GLU A 19 -6.66 -2.21 15.82
CA GLU A 19 -7.04 -3.58 16.14
C GLU A 19 -5.95 -4.59 15.72
N MET A 20 -5.31 -4.38 14.57
CA MET A 20 -4.21 -5.23 14.09
C MET A 20 -2.94 -5.14 14.94
N GLN A 21 -2.76 -4.10 15.76
CA GLN A 21 -1.55 -3.97 16.59
C GLN A 21 -1.38 -5.14 17.57
N GLN A 22 -2.48 -5.71 18.07
CA GLN A 22 -2.42 -6.84 19.00
C GLN A 22 -1.91 -8.13 18.34
N TYR A 23 -2.08 -8.24 17.02
CA TYR A 23 -1.64 -9.37 16.21
C TYR A 23 -0.27 -9.12 15.55
N THR A 24 0.37 -7.99 15.81
CA THR A 24 1.67 -7.64 15.22
C THR A 24 2.80 -8.29 16.02
N PRO A 25 3.61 -9.19 15.42
CA PRO A 25 4.77 -9.78 16.07
C PRO A 25 5.78 -8.73 16.53
N LYS A 26 6.58 -9.07 17.54
CA LYS A 26 7.67 -8.21 18.04
C LYS A 26 8.80 -8.00 17.03
N ASP A 27 8.87 -8.82 15.99
CA ASP A 27 9.85 -8.70 14.90
C ASP A 27 9.60 -7.47 14.02
N PHE A 28 8.39 -6.91 14.05
CA PHE A 28 8.13 -5.62 13.43
C PHE A 28 8.70 -4.50 14.29
N ALA A 29 9.49 -3.63 13.66
CA ALA A 29 10.20 -2.55 14.36
C ALA A 29 9.26 -1.61 15.15
N ARG A 30 8.00 -1.46 14.73
CA ARG A 30 6.99 -0.61 15.39
C ARG A 30 5.59 -1.17 15.22
N LYS A 31 4.69 -0.76 16.13
CA LYS A 31 3.24 -0.94 15.97
C LYS A 31 2.70 0.11 15.01
N LEU A 32 1.71 -0.26 14.20
CA LEU A 32 1.05 0.65 13.26
C LEU A 32 0.19 1.66 14.00
N ARG A 33 0.40 2.95 13.72
CA ARG A 33 -0.47 4.03 14.19
C ARG A 33 -1.75 4.15 13.35
N ALA A 34 -2.69 4.95 13.84
CA ALA A 34 -3.90 5.28 13.11
C ALA A 34 -3.58 5.94 11.76
N LEU A 35 -4.44 5.75 10.76
CA LEU A 35 -4.30 6.41 9.45
C LEU A 35 -4.48 7.93 9.58
N SER A 36 -5.23 8.41 10.57
CA SER A 36 -5.32 9.84 10.88
C SER A 36 -3.97 10.48 11.21
N GLU A 37 -2.98 9.69 11.63
CA GLU A 37 -1.62 10.14 11.92
C GLU A 37 -0.64 9.87 10.77
N PHE A 38 -1.12 9.55 9.58
CA PHE A 38 -0.31 9.14 8.42
C PHE A 38 0.88 10.07 8.14
N LEU A 39 0.71 11.39 8.32
CA LEU A 39 1.78 12.37 8.12
C LEU A 39 2.97 12.22 9.10
N ASN A 40 2.73 11.60 10.27
CA ASN A 40 3.73 11.38 11.30
C ASN A 40 4.36 9.99 11.23
N TRP A 41 3.89 9.11 10.33
CA TRP A 41 4.42 7.76 10.17
C TRP A 41 5.90 7.78 9.79
N LYS A 42 6.68 6.83 10.33
CA LYS A 42 8.06 6.61 9.92
C LYS A 42 8.10 5.67 8.71
N ALA A 43 9.25 5.65 8.02
CA ALA A 43 9.47 4.77 6.88
C ALA A 43 9.16 3.29 7.16
N THR A 44 9.44 2.80 8.38
CA THR A 44 9.13 1.42 8.79
C THR A 44 7.63 1.13 8.85
N GLU A 45 6.81 2.10 9.26
CA GLU A 45 5.36 1.98 9.29
C GLU A 45 4.77 2.03 7.88
N PHE A 46 5.28 2.92 7.01
CA PHE A 46 4.90 2.92 5.60
C PHE A 46 5.23 1.59 4.91
N ARG A 47 6.43 1.05 5.17
CA ARG A 47 6.83 -0.26 4.64
C ARG A 47 5.91 -1.37 5.15
N GLN A 48 5.60 -1.39 6.45
CA GLN A 48 4.71 -2.39 7.03
C GLN A 48 3.29 -2.29 6.44
N PHE A 49 2.78 -1.07 6.26
CA PHE A 49 1.50 -0.83 5.63
C PHE A 49 1.47 -1.32 4.19
N LEU A 50 2.47 -0.94 3.38
CA LEU A 50 2.53 -1.35 1.98
C LEU A 50 2.63 -2.87 1.83
N LEU A 51 3.46 -3.54 2.64
CA LEU A 51 3.78 -4.96 2.46
C LEU A 51 2.83 -5.92 3.18
N TYR A 52 2.08 -5.48 4.19
CA TYR A 52 1.30 -6.41 5.03
C TYR A 52 -0.11 -5.94 5.32
N THR A 53 -0.29 -4.79 5.96
CA THR A 53 -1.61 -4.43 6.51
C THR A 53 -2.50 -3.69 5.53
N GLY A 54 -1.91 -2.89 4.64
CA GLY A 54 -2.61 -2.13 3.60
C GLY A 54 -3.53 -2.99 2.73
N PRO A 55 -3.07 -4.13 2.15
CA PRO A 55 -3.93 -5.01 1.34
C PRO A 55 -5.18 -5.49 2.08
N VAL A 56 -5.11 -5.63 3.40
CA VAL A 56 -6.22 -6.11 4.24
C VAL A 56 -7.16 -4.95 4.60
N VAL A 57 -6.62 -3.87 5.16
CA VAL A 57 -7.45 -2.78 5.70
C VAL A 57 -8.13 -1.95 4.61
N LEU A 58 -7.52 -1.86 3.42
CA LEU A 58 -8.05 -1.07 2.30
C LEU A 58 -9.12 -1.80 1.48
N LYS A 59 -9.16 -3.14 1.50
CA LYS A 59 -10.00 -3.95 0.60
C LYS A 59 -11.49 -3.65 0.68
N SER A 60 -11.99 -3.39 1.88
CA SER A 60 -13.42 -3.12 2.09
C SER A 60 -13.76 -1.64 2.11
N VAL A 61 -12.79 -0.74 1.88
CA VAL A 61 -12.96 0.70 2.02
C VAL A 61 -12.76 1.42 0.69
N LEU A 62 -11.76 1.01 -0.09
CA LEU A 62 -11.51 1.57 -1.40
C LEU A 62 -12.44 0.95 -2.45
N LYS A 63 -12.80 1.74 -3.46
CA LYS A 63 -13.38 1.18 -4.69
C LYS A 63 -12.36 0.26 -5.37
N SER A 64 -12.84 -0.74 -6.09
CA SER A 64 -12.02 -1.75 -6.77
C SER A 64 -10.86 -1.15 -7.57
N GLU A 65 -11.13 -0.13 -8.39
CA GLU A 65 -10.11 0.52 -9.21
C GLU A 65 -8.90 1.07 -8.42
N TYR A 66 -9.16 1.66 -7.25
CA TYR A 66 -8.11 2.21 -6.38
C TYR A 66 -7.44 1.13 -5.52
N TYR A 67 -8.20 0.12 -5.12
CA TYR A 67 -7.65 -1.04 -4.42
C TYR A 67 -6.70 -1.83 -5.33
N ASP A 68 -7.14 -2.15 -6.55
CA ASP A 68 -6.34 -2.87 -7.53
C ASP A 68 -5.07 -2.08 -7.87
N HIS A 69 -5.18 -0.75 -7.98
CA HIS A 69 -4.03 0.11 -8.16
C HIS A 69 -3.03 0.04 -7.00
N PHE A 70 -3.51 0.03 -5.75
CA PHE A 70 -2.66 -0.19 -4.58
C PHE A 70 -2.02 -1.60 -4.60
N ILE A 71 -2.77 -2.62 -5.00
CA ILE A 71 -2.27 -4.01 -5.08
C ILE A 71 -1.15 -4.16 -6.12
N ILE A 72 -1.22 -3.46 -7.25
CA ILE A 72 -0.12 -3.45 -8.24
C ILE A 72 1.19 -3.03 -7.57
N LEU A 73 1.17 -1.94 -6.79
CA LEU A 73 2.36 -1.48 -6.06
C LEU A 73 2.79 -2.46 -4.97
N HIS A 74 1.83 -2.95 -4.17
CA HIS A 74 2.10 -3.93 -3.13
C HIS A 74 2.82 -5.17 -3.68
N VAL A 75 2.33 -5.75 -4.79
CA VAL A 75 2.93 -6.95 -5.40
C VAL A 75 4.31 -6.64 -5.96
N ALA A 76 4.45 -5.54 -6.71
CA ALA A 76 5.73 -5.16 -7.30
C ALA A 76 6.82 -5.02 -6.23
N ILE A 77 6.54 -4.28 -5.15
CA ILE A 77 7.51 -4.08 -4.07
C ILE A 77 7.72 -5.35 -3.25
N SER A 78 6.68 -6.17 -3.06
CA SER A 78 6.81 -7.46 -2.34
C SER A 78 7.78 -8.41 -3.06
N ILE A 79 7.74 -8.45 -4.39
CA ILE A 79 8.70 -9.23 -5.17
C ILE A 79 10.11 -8.66 -5.01
N LEU A 80 10.28 -7.34 -5.20
CA LEU A 80 11.59 -6.69 -5.16
C LEU A 80 12.28 -6.75 -3.79
N VAL A 81 11.52 -6.89 -2.71
CA VAL A 81 12.05 -7.01 -1.33
C VAL A 81 12.35 -8.48 -0.96
N ASN A 82 11.81 -9.45 -1.68
CA ASN A 82 11.99 -10.86 -1.37
C ASN A 82 13.29 -11.41 -1.98
N SER A 83 14.25 -11.75 -1.12
CA SER A 83 15.58 -12.22 -1.52
C SER A 83 15.59 -13.48 -2.38
N GLU A 84 14.55 -14.31 -2.33
CA GLU A 84 14.43 -15.52 -3.15
C GLU A 84 13.80 -15.21 -4.50
N LEU A 85 12.76 -14.37 -4.55
CA LEU A 85 12.07 -14.05 -5.81
C LEU A 85 12.95 -13.23 -6.75
N ILE A 86 13.76 -12.30 -6.22
CA ILE A 86 14.65 -11.47 -7.04
C ILE A 86 15.74 -12.25 -7.77
N LYS A 87 16.03 -13.49 -7.35
CA LYS A 87 17.01 -14.35 -8.03
C LYS A 87 16.54 -14.79 -9.41
N PHE A 88 15.23 -14.73 -9.67
CA PHE A 88 14.66 -15.12 -10.96
C PHE A 88 14.36 -13.88 -11.80
N GLU A 89 14.99 -13.80 -12.97
CA GLU A 89 14.86 -12.68 -13.90
C GLU A 89 13.39 -12.39 -14.26
N HIS A 90 12.58 -13.43 -14.46
CA HIS A 90 11.16 -13.26 -14.82
C HIS A 90 10.35 -12.51 -13.74
N PHE A 91 10.69 -12.66 -12.46
CA PHE A 91 10.04 -11.92 -11.38
C PHE A 91 10.49 -10.45 -11.35
N ILE A 92 11.75 -10.15 -11.67
CA ILE A 92 12.23 -8.78 -11.84
C ILE A 92 11.53 -8.11 -13.03
N THR A 93 11.48 -8.78 -14.18
CA THR A 93 10.78 -8.28 -15.37
C THR A 93 9.30 -8.05 -15.08
N TYR A 94 8.64 -8.97 -14.37
CA TYR A 94 7.24 -8.81 -13.98
C TYR A 94 7.04 -7.61 -13.06
N SER A 95 7.89 -7.45 -12.04
CA SER A 95 7.83 -6.30 -11.12
C SER A 95 8.05 -4.98 -11.84
N HIS A 96 8.98 -4.93 -12.80
CA HIS A 96 9.20 -3.76 -13.64
C HIS A 96 7.93 -3.39 -14.44
N LYS A 97 7.29 -4.36 -15.08
CA LYS A 97 6.02 -4.16 -15.79
C LYS A 97 4.90 -3.66 -14.86
N LEU A 98 4.82 -4.19 -13.64
CA LEU A 98 3.85 -3.73 -12.64
C LEU A 98 4.10 -2.26 -12.26
N LEU A 99 5.35 -1.85 -12.04
CA LEU A 99 5.69 -0.46 -11.73
C LEU A 99 5.37 0.49 -12.88
N GLN A 100 5.65 0.10 -14.12
CA GLN A 100 5.23 0.87 -15.30
C GLN A 100 3.70 1.00 -15.37
N MET A 101 2.98 -0.10 -15.12
CA MET A 101 1.52 -0.10 -15.11
C MET A 101 0.95 0.75 -13.97
N PHE A 102 1.60 0.80 -12.81
CA PHE A 102 1.23 1.67 -11.70
C PHE A 102 1.27 3.13 -12.15
N VAL A 103 2.39 3.60 -12.71
CA VAL A 103 2.51 4.99 -13.19
C VAL A 103 1.48 5.30 -14.28
N PHE A 104 1.31 4.39 -15.24
CA PHE A 104 0.33 4.55 -16.33
C PHE A 104 -1.13 4.62 -15.83
N LYS A 105 -1.48 3.87 -14.79
CA LYS A 105 -2.82 3.93 -14.18
C LYS A 105 -2.99 5.12 -13.25
N PHE A 106 -1.91 5.57 -12.63
CA PHE A 106 -1.93 6.66 -11.67
C PHE A 106 -2.46 7.96 -12.29
N GLN A 107 -1.97 8.34 -13.47
CA GLN A 107 -2.46 9.52 -14.21
C GLN A 107 -3.98 9.49 -14.43
N ASN A 108 -4.55 8.33 -14.75
CA ASN A 108 -5.98 8.18 -15.01
C ASN A 108 -6.81 8.23 -13.72
N LEU A 109 -6.29 7.68 -12.63
CA LEU A 109 -7.01 7.53 -11.36
C LEU A 109 -6.91 8.76 -10.44
N TYR A 110 -5.75 9.44 -10.44
CA TYR A 110 -5.40 10.52 -9.52
C TYR A 110 -5.13 11.85 -10.21
N GLY A 111 -4.91 11.84 -11.53
CA GLY A 111 -4.73 13.03 -12.36
C GLY A 111 -3.34 13.11 -12.96
N GLU A 112 -3.27 13.40 -14.25
CA GLU A 112 -2.03 13.52 -15.02
C GLU A 112 -1.13 14.64 -14.48
N TYR A 113 -1.70 15.72 -13.96
CA TYR A 113 -0.95 16.84 -13.37
C TYR A 113 -0.11 16.46 -12.12
N LEU A 114 -0.29 15.25 -11.58
CA LEU A 114 0.51 14.70 -10.48
C LEU A 114 1.67 13.81 -10.97
N VAL A 115 1.79 13.61 -12.29
CA VAL A 115 2.87 12.86 -12.93
C VAL A 115 3.80 13.85 -13.61
N SER A 116 5.12 13.74 -13.34
CA SER A 116 6.16 14.59 -13.92
C SER A 116 6.99 13.85 -14.96
#